data_AF-A0A4P9VR07-F1
#
_entry.id   AF-A0A4P9VR07-F1
#
_cell.length_a   1.000
_cell.length_b   1.000
_cell.length_c   1.000
_cell.angle_alpha   90.00
_cell.angle_beta   90.00
_cell.angle_gamma   90.00
#
_symmetry.space_group_name_H-M   'P 1'
#
loop_
_entity.id
_entity.type
_entity.pdbx_description
1 polymer ?
#
loop_
_entity_poly.entity_id
_entity_poly.type
_entity_poly.pdbx_seq_one_letter_code
_entity_poly.pdbx_strand_id
1 'polypeptide(L)'
;MTFDSVLVVDSKDLAKDGVDSNLNFNTLFQVPKQYVAQAIQMSRVFQDAIDSKSLEFNFEKALSILHQHPEMAVIGTVNQSIVKQDNQVSVMVKDVMALLDTVVGVALDKQSETYKKFENTIEQGFTNLNEQKDSKWIFWSKESEHKTTYTYNILFAVANQETGSVMAAAPIGLTITVDVDKEKVLWITTKDKHNYSVNVKSITVVEALKS
;
A
#
# COMPACT_ATOMS: atom_id res chain seq x y z
N MET A 1 -18.27 -21.50 -2.43
CA MET A 1 -17.75 -20.70 -1.31
C MET A 1 -18.58 -19.43 -1.27
N THR A 2 -19.26 -19.13 -0.17
CA THR A 2 -20.13 -17.95 -0.08
C THR A 2 -19.39 -16.83 0.66
N PHE A 3 -19.34 -15.64 0.05
CA PHE A 3 -18.70 -14.44 0.61
C PHE A 3 -19.70 -13.60 1.41
N ASP A 4 -20.50 -14.25 2.25
CA ASP A 4 -21.70 -13.66 2.86
C ASP A 4 -21.39 -12.50 3.83
N SER A 5 -20.13 -12.32 4.22
CA SER A 5 -19.64 -11.10 4.85
C SER A 5 -18.15 -10.89 4.60
N VAL A 6 -17.80 -9.82 3.88
CA VAL A 6 -16.42 -9.33 3.76
C VAL A 6 -16.18 -8.32 4.88
N LEU A 7 -15.17 -8.56 5.71
CA LEU A 7 -14.73 -7.58 6.70
C LEU A 7 -13.73 -6.63 6.06
N VAL A 8 -13.78 -5.36 6.48
CA VAL A 8 -12.70 -4.42 6.23
C VAL A 8 -11.92 -4.25 7.53
N VAL A 9 -10.65 -4.65 7.50
CA VAL A 9 -9.74 -4.56 8.64
C VAL A 9 -8.57 -3.69 8.22
N ASP A 10 -8.34 -2.60 8.95
CA ASP A 10 -7.20 -1.70 8.72
C ASP A 10 -6.11 -1.87 9.78
N SER A 11 -4.99 -1.14 9.60
CA SER A 11 -3.86 -1.15 10.54
C SER A 11 -4.26 -0.77 11.97
N LYS A 12 -5.21 0.16 12.15
CA LYS A 12 -5.69 0.58 13.47
C LYS A 12 -6.48 -0.53 14.16
N ASP A 13 -7.24 -1.31 13.40
CA ASP A 13 -7.97 -2.47 13.93
C ASP A 13 -7.02 -3.60 14.34
N LEU A 14 -6.02 -3.92 13.51
CA LEU A 14 -4.99 -4.90 13.85
C LEU A 14 -4.17 -4.51 15.08
N ALA A 15 -3.96 -3.21 15.30
CA ALA A 15 -3.25 -2.70 16.48
C ALA A 15 -4.03 -2.91 17.78
N LYS A 16 -5.36 -2.76 17.76
CA LYS A 16 -6.22 -3.03 18.93
C LYS A 16 -6.16 -4.50 19.34
N ASP A 17 -6.04 -5.40 18.37
CA ASP A 17 -5.99 -6.85 18.59
C ASP A 17 -4.57 -7.36 18.92
N GLY A 18 -3.57 -6.47 19.00
CA GLY A 18 -2.17 -6.82 19.31
C GLY A 18 -1.42 -7.53 18.18
N VAL A 19 -2.04 -7.64 17.00
CA VAL A 19 -1.51 -8.32 15.81
C VAL A 19 -0.48 -7.44 15.07
N ASP A 20 -0.64 -6.11 15.13
CA ASP A 20 0.16 -5.08 14.43
C ASP A 20 1.47 -4.68 15.13
N SER A 21 1.95 -5.47 16.11
CA SER A 21 3.14 -5.04 16.86
C SER A 21 4.40 -4.91 15.97
N ASN A 22 4.45 -5.57 14.80
CA ASN A 22 5.66 -5.67 13.97
C ASN A 22 5.48 -5.40 12.47
N LEU A 23 4.36 -4.85 11.99
CA LEU A 23 4.19 -4.52 10.57
C LEU A 23 4.53 -3.04 10.29
N ASN A 24 5.30 -2.79 9.24
CA ASN A 24 5.60 -1.46 8.72
C ASN A 24 4.72 -1.12 7.51
N PHE A 25 3.48 -1.59 7.50
CA PHE A 25 2.51 -1.36 6.43
C PHE A 25 1.25 -0.70 6.97
N ASN A 26 0.69 0.25 6.22
CA ASN A 26 -0.71 0.61 6.36
C ASN A 26 -1.53 -0.49 5.67
N THR A 27 -2.05 -1.42 6.46
CA THR A 27 -2.79 -2.58 5.93
C THR A 27 -4.23 -2.21 5.59
N LEU A 28 -4.73 -2.70 4.46
CA LEU A 28 -6.15 -2.70 4.11
C LEU A 28 -6.55 -4.12 3.69
N PHE A 29 -7.23 -4.84 4.57
CA PHE A 29 -7.74 -6.18 4.28
C PHE A 29 -9.23 -6.13 4.00
N GLN A 30 -9.64 -6.74 2.90
CA GLN A 30 -11.02 -6.91 2.50
C GLN A 30 -11.29 -8.38 2.25
N VAL A 31 -11.46 -9.11 3.35
CA VAL A 31 -11.54 -10.57 3.37
C VAL A 31 -12.63 -11.03 4.34
N PRO A 32 -13.29 -12.19 4.09
CA PRO A 32 -14.10 -12.84 5.10
C PRO A 32 -13.34 -13.08 6.39
N LYS A 33 -14.04 -13.08 7.52
CA LYS A 33 -13.45 -13.22 8.86
C LYS A 33 -12.52 -14.42 8.98
N GLN A 34 -12.90 -15.56 8.40
CA GLN A 34 -12.09 -16.78 8.48
C GLN A 34 -10.72 -16.64 7.78
N TYR A 35 -10.56 -15.70 6.85
CA TYR A 35 -9.33 -15.54 6.07
C TYR A 35 -8.44 -14.39 6.55
N VAL A 36 -8.84 -13.65 7.60
CA VAL A 36 -8.01 -12.55 8.17
C VAL A 36 -6.62 -13.06 8.58
N ALA A 37 -6.55 -14.26 9.17
CA ALA A 37 -5.27 -14.87 9.55
C ALA A 37 -4.35 -15.11 8.34
N GLN A 38 -4.91 -15.52 7.19
CA GLN A 38 -4.14 -15.68 5.96
C GLN A 38 -3.62 -14.33 5.44
N ALA A 39 -4.46 -13.29 5.43
CA ALA A 39 -4.03 -11.94 5.04
C ALA A 39 -2.87 -11.41 5.91
N ILE A 40 -2.92 -11.67 7.22
CA ILE A 40 -1.84 -11.33 8.15
C ILE A 40 -0.57 -12.13 7.82
N GLN A 41 -0.67 -13.42 7.51
CA GLN A 41 0.48 -14.25 7.14
C GLN A 41 1.14 -13.75 5.86
N MET A 42 0.35 -13.48 4.81
CA MET A 42 0.85 -12.88 3.57
C MET A 42 1.55 -11.54 3.84
N SER A 43 1.03 -10.75 4.78
CA SER A 43 1.65 -9.47 5.17
C SER A 43 3.02 -9.66 5.81
N ARG A 44 3.15 -10.66 6.67
CA ARG A 44 4.41 -10.97 7.36
C ARG A 44 5.50 -11.46 6.39
N VAL A 45 5.12 -12.17 5.33
CA VAL A 45 6.06 -12.57 4.27
C VAL A 45 6.71 -11.33 3.64
N PHE A 46 5.92 -10.30 3.35
CA PHE A 46 6.44 -9.07 2.73
C PHE A 46 7.04 -8.07 3.72
N GLN A 47 6.87 -8.25 5.03
CA GLN A 47 7.54 -7.41 6.04
C GLN A 47 9.06 -7.47 5.89
N ASP A 48 9.60 -8.64 5.56
CA ASP A 48 11.03 -8.81 5.34
C ASP A 48 11.52 -8.06 4.09
N ALA A 49 10.64 -7.65 3.18
CA ALA A 49 11.02 -6.81 2.04
C ALA A 49 11.20 -5.33 2.40
N ILE A 50 10.82 -4.90 3.61
CA ILE A 50 11.03 -3.54 4.09
C ILE A 50 12.46 -3.42 4.65
N ASP A 51 13.23 -2.46 4.15
CA ASP A 51 14.56 -2.18 4.71
C ASP A 51 14.43 -1.66 6.15
N SER A 52 15.15 -2.27 7.09
CA SER A 52 15.01 -1.94 8.52
C SER A 52 15.50 -0.54 8.91
N LYS A 53 16.24 0.15 8.04
CA LYS A 53 16.79 1.49 8.29
C LYS A 53 16.05 2.57 7.52
N SER A 54 15.81 2.37 6.23
CA SER A 54 15.12 3.36 5.40
C SER A 54 13.61 3.18 5.34
N LEU A 55 13.10 2.04 5.82
CA LEU A 55 11.72 1.60 5.64
C LEU A 55 11.25 1.70 4.17
N GLU A 56 12.18 1.57 3.23
CA GLU A 56 11.87 1.48 1.81
C GLU A 56 11.52 0.04 1.45
N PHE A 57 10.46 -0.15 0.67
CA PHE A 57 10.16 -1.45 0.09
C PHE A 57 11.20 -1.84 -0.96
N ASN A 58 11.90 -2.94 -0.70
CA ASN A 58 12.91 -3.50 -1.58
C ASN A 58 12.28 -4.52 -2.53
N PHE A 59 12.05 -4.09 -3.76
CA PHE A 59 11.40 -4.89 -4.81
C PHE A 59 12.14 -6.19 -5.14
N GLU A 60 13.47 -6.15 -5.28
CA GLU A 60 14.28 -7.33 -5.58
C GLU A 60 14.28 -8.34 -4.42
N LYS A 61 14.31 -7.82 -3.18
CA LYS A 61 14.19 -8.65 -1.98
C LYS A 61 12.80 -9.30 -1.91
N ALA A 62 11.74 -8.57 -2.24
CA ALA A 62 10.39 -9.11 -2.28
C ALA A 62 10.25 -10.26 -3.29
N LEU A 63 10.80 -10.11 -4.50
CA LEU A 63 10.86 -11.21 -5.48
C LEU A 63 11.66 -12.41 -4.96
N SER A 64 12.79 -12.16 -4.29
CA SER A 64 13.62 -13.21 -3.70
C SER A 64 12.91 -13.96 -2.58
N ILE A 65 12.12 -13.26 -1.74
CA ILE A 65 11.27 -13.86 -0.70
C ILE A 65 10.24 -14.78 -1.35
N LEU A 66 9.60 -14.35 -2.43
CA LEU A 66 8.56 -15.14 -3.10
C LEU A 66 9.08 -16.46 -3.67
N HIS A 67 10.36 -16.56 -4.05
CA HIS A 67 10.96 -17.85 -4.43
C HIS A 67 10.96 -18.88 -3.29
N GLN A 68 10.83 -18.45 -2.03
CA GLN A 68 10.73 -19.31 -0.85
C GLN A 68 9.27 -19.65 -0.48
N HIS A 69 8.30 -19.06 -1.19
CA HIS A 69 6.86 -19.19 -0.95
C HIS A 69 6.13 -19.72 -2.21
N PRO A 70 6.32 -21.00 -2.56
CA PRO A 70 5.74 -21.59 -3.79
C PRO A 70 4.20 -21.61 -3.80
N GLU A 71 3.56 -21.39 -2.66
CA GLU A 71 2.11 -21.19 -2.53
C GLU A 71 1.61 -19.85 -3.08
N MET A 72 2.50 -18.86 -3.25
CA MET A 72 2.19 -17.53 -3.77
C MET A 72 2.59 -17.39 -5.23
N ALA A 73 1.63 -17.21 -6.12
CA ALA A 73 1.87 -16.96 -7.53
C ALA A 73 1.87 -15.46 -7.82
N VAL A 74 2.92 -14.94 -8.47
CA VAL A 74 2.98 -13.54 -8.93
C VAL A 74 2.07 -13.36 -10.14
N ILE A 75 1.16 -12.40 -10.06
CA ILE A 75 0.22 -12.07 -11.14
C ILE A 75 0.43 -10.67 -11.72
N GLY A 76 1.22 -9.82 -11.07
CA GLY A 76 1.53 -8.48 -11.55
C GLY A 76 2.69 -7.85 -10.78
N THR A 77 3.45 -7.00 -11.44
CA THR A 77 4.55 -6.26 -10.81
C THR A 77 4.69 -4.87 -11.39
N VAL A 78 5.04 -3.90 -10.56
CA VAL A 78 5.37 -2.56 -11.00
C VAL A 78 6.55 -2.00 -10.19
N ASN A 79 7.43 -1.30 -10.88
CA ASN A 79 8.50 -0.49 -10.33
C ASN A 79 8.75 0.67 -11.29
N GLN A 80 8.04 1.78 -11.10
CA GLN A 80 8.09 2.92 -12.01
C GLN A 80 8.05 4.24 -11.24
N SER A 81 8.65 5.26 -11.85
CA SER A 81 8.67 6.61 -11.30
C SER A 81 7.76 7.54 -12.08
N ILE A 82 6.96 8.33 -11.36
CA ILE A 82 6.05 9.34 -11.87
C ILE A 82 6.57 10.70 -11.41
N VAL A 83 6.63 11.67 -12.33
CA VAL A 83 7.03 13.05 -12.03
C VAL A 83 5.94 13.99 -12.51
N LYS A 84 5.54 14.93 -11.65
CA LYS A 84 4.58 16.00 -12.00
C LYS A 84 5.09 17.34 -11.51
N GLN A 85 4.87 18.35 -12.33
CA GLN A 85 5.22 19.73 -12.04
C GLN A 85 3.96 20.60 -12.02
N ASP A 86 3.85 21.51 -11.05
CA ASP A 86 2.73 22.46 -10.88
C ASP A 86 1.32 21.83 -11.04
N ASN A 87 1.15 20.61 -10.53
CA ASN A 87 -0.10 19.87 -10.61
C ASN A 87 -0.72 19.70 -9.23
N GLN A 88 -2.05 19.54 -9.21
CA GLN A 88 -2.75 19.20 -7.97
C GLN A 88 -2.32 17.82 -7.47
N VAL A 89 -2.24 17.66 -6.16
CA VAL A 89 -1.97 16.37 -5.52
C VAL A 89 -2.94 15.29 -5.99
N SER A 90 -4.21 15.63 -6.19
CA SER A 90 -5.20 14.70 -6.77
C SER A 90 -4.81 14.12 -8.14
N VAL A 91 -4.08 14.87 -8.96
CA VAL A 91 -3.57 14.38 -10.26
C VAL A 91 -2.44 13.38 -10.05
N MET A 92 -1.55 13.62 -9.08
CA MET A 92 -0.50 12.64 -8.74
C MET A 92 -1.11 11.35 -8.19
N VAL A 93 -2.10 11.44 -7.29
CA VAL A 93 -2.83 10.28 -6.75
C VAL A 93 -3.48 9.47 -7.87
N LYS A 94 -4.16 10.12 -8.82
CA LYS A 94 -4.77 9.46 -9.99
C LYS A 94 -3.76 8.71 -10.85
N ASP A 95 -2.57 9.28 -11.06
CA ASP A 95 -1.54 8.64 -11.87
C ASP A 95 -0.90 7.45 -11.15
N VAL A 96 -0.70 7.53 -9.83
CA VAL A 96 -0.28 6.39 -9.00
C VAL A 96 -1.35 5.29 -9.05
N MET A 97 -2.62 5.65 -8.94
CA MET A 97 -3.74 4.70 -9.07
C MET A 97 -3.79 4.06 -10.46
N ALA A 98 -3.62 4.83 -11.53
CA ALA A 98 -3.59 4.31 -12.90
C ALA A 98 -2.44 3.32 -13.11
N LEU A 99 -1.31 3.54 -12.45
CA LEU A 99 -0.19 2.61 -12.46
C LEU A 99 -0.51 1.33 -11.67
N LEU A 100 -1.07 1.46 -10.45
CA LEU A 100 -1.49 0.33 -9.63
C LEU A 100 -2.62 -0.48 -10.26
N ASP A 101 -3.47 0.15 -11.07
CA ASP A 101 -4.52 -0.53 -11.84
C ASP A 101 -3.96 -1.59 -12.80
N THR A 102 -2.74 -1.41 -13.29
CA THR A 102 -2.08 -2.37 -14.19
C THR A 102 -1.66 -3.66 -13.49
N VAL A 103 -1.64 -3.67 -12.15
CA VAL A 103 -1.13 -4.78 -11.33
C VAL A 103 -2.08 -5.25 -10.24
N VAL A 104 -2.63 -4.33 -9.44
CA VAL A 104 -3.61 -4.60 -8.36
C VAL A 104 -5.02 -4.57 -8.92
N GLY A 105 -5.33 -3.68 -9.87
CA GLY A 105 -6.67 -3.47 -10.41
C GLY A 105 -7.28 -4.69 -11.11
N VAL A 106 -6.46 -5.65 -11.54
CA VAL A 106 -6.93 -6.94 -12.10
C VAL A 106 -7.75 -7.74 -11.08
N ALA A 107 -7.51 -7.54 -9.79
CA ALA A 107 -8.19 -8.24 -8.70
C ALA A 107 -9.42 -7.48 -8.16
N LEU A 108 -9.78 -6.33 -8.74
CA LEU A 108 -10.79 -5.41 -8.18
C LEU A 108 -11.79 -4.90 -9.22
N ASP A 109 -13.08 -4.92 -8.88
CA ASP A 109 -14.10 -4.11 -9.54
C ASP A 109 -13.90 -2.63 -9.17
N LYS A 110 -13.65 -1.80 -10.18
CA LYS A 110 -13.43 -0.35 -10.05
C LYS A 110 -14.64 0.41 -9.53
N GLN A 111 -15.84 -0.16 -9.62
CA GLN A 111 -17.06 0.45 -9.08
C GLN A 111 -17.34 0.05 -7.63
N SER A 112 -16.60 -0.93 -7.10
CA SER A 112 -16.79 -1.44 -5.75
C SER A 112 -16.35 -0.44 -4.68
N GLU A 113 -16.95 -0.55 -3.49
CA GLU A 113 -16.47 0.14 -2.29
C GLU A 113 -15.03 -0.29 -1.93
N THR A 114 -14.62 -1.50 -2.32
CA THR A 114 -13.25 -2.00 -2.16
C THR A 114 -12.25 -1.10 -2.87
N TYR A 115 -12.51 -0.81 -4.15
CA TYR A 115 -11.65 0.03 -4.96
C TYR A 115 -11.59 1.47 -4.45
N LYS A 116 -12.73 2.04 -4.01
CA LYS A 116 -12.76 3.38 -3.39
C LYS A 116 -11.93 3.46 -2.12
N LYS A 117 -11.98 2.43 -1.27
CA LYS A 117 -11.14 2.36 -0.05
C LYS A 117 -9.66 2.22 -0.39
N PHE A 118 -9.34 1.45 -1.43
CA PHE A 118 -7.97 1.35 -1.94
C PHE A 118 -7.45 2.70 -2.43
N GLU A 119 -8.23 3.41 -3.27
CA GLU A 119 -7.91 4.77 -3.72
C GLU A 119 -7.71 5.74 -2.56
N ASN A 120 -8.60 5.74 -1.57
CA ASN A 120 -8.47 6.57 -0.37
C ASN A 120 -7.23 6.24 0.46
N THR A 121 -6.80 4.96 0.48
CA THR A 121 -5.58 4.54 1.18
C THR A 121 -4.33 5.05 0.47
N ILE A 122 -4.34 5.07 -0.87
CA ILE A 122 -3.28 5.68 -1.68
C ILE A 122 -3.26 7.20 -1.47
N GLU A 123 -4.43 7.86 -1.46
CA GLU A 123 -4.55 9.30 -1.20
C GLU A 123 -3.95 9.70 0.17
N GLN A 124 -4.19 8.91 1.21
CA GLN A 124 -3.62 9.11 2.55
C GLN A 124 -2.09 9.01 2.60
N GLY A 125 -1.44 8.45 1.58
CA GLY A 125 0.03 8.52 1.42
C GLY A 125 0.53 9.91 1.03
N PHE A 126 -0.36 10.80 0.57
CA PHE A 126 -0.07 12.17 0.16
C PHE A 126 -0.72 13.23 1.05
N THR A 127 -1.81 12.89 1.73
CA THR A 127 -2.61 13.82 2.53
C THR A 127 -2.83 13.30 3.94
N ASN A 128 -3.33 14.15 4.84
CA ASN A 128 -3.59 13.80 6.25
C ASN A 128 -2.34 13.22 6.95
N LEU A 129 -1.15 13.69 6.54
CA LEU A 129 0.12 13.15 7.02
C LEU A 129 0.42 13.58 8.46
N ASN A 130 -0.12 14.72 8.92
CA ASN A 130 0.00 15.14 10.31
C ASN A 130 -0.53 14.10 11.31
N GLU A 131 -1.61 13.39 10.98
CA GLU A 131 -2.20 12.36 11.85
C GLU A 131 -1.41 11.04 11.81
N GLN A 132 -0.57 10.87 10.80
CA GLN A 132 0.13 9.62 10.50
C GLN A 132 1.64 9.71 10.71
N LYS A 133 2.20 10.90 10.97
CA LYS A 133 3.64 11.18 10.93
C LYS A 133 4.51 10.31 11.83
N ASP A 134 3.91 9.74 12.88
CA ASP A 134 4.56 8.85 13.87
C ASP A 134 4.17 7.36 13.67
N SER A 135 3.40 7.05 12.62
CA SER A 135 2.99 5.68 12.30
C SER A 135 4.14 4.85 11.72
N LYS A 136 4.08 3.53 11.89
CA LYS A 136 5.14 2.60 11.48
C LYS A 136 5.33 2.46 9.96
N TRP A 137 4.34 2.90 9.18
CA TRP A 137 4.32 2.75 7.73
C TRP A 137 4.83 3.96 6.95
N ILE A 138 5.14 5.06 7.64
CA ILE A 138 5.73 6.25 7.06
C ILE A 138 7.12 6.51 7.62
N PHE A 139 8.06 6.88 6.77
CA PHE A 139 9.42 7.23 7.21
C PHE A 139 9.96 8.45 6.49
N TRP A 140 10.47 9.41 7.25
CA TRP A 140 11.02 10.65 6.72
C TRP A 140 12.51 10.48 6.47
N SER A 141 12.92 10.46 5.19
CA SER A 141 14.29 10.12 4.77
C SER A 141 15.21 11.34 4.67
N LYS A 142 14.75 12.38 3.98
CA LYS A 142 15.51 13.62 3.75
C LYS A 142 14.61 14.82 3.89
N GLU A 143 15.03 15.78 4.69
CA GLU A 143 14.25 16.99 5.00
C GLU A 143 15.14 18.22 4.78
N SER A 144 14.59 19.24 4.11
CA SER A 144 15.20 20.55 3.91
C SER A 144 14.12 21.59 3.73
N GLU A 145 14.47 22.87 3.76
CA GLU A 145 13.53 23.99 3.61
C GLU A 145 12.79 24.01 2.26
N HIS A 146 13.26 23.26 1.26
CA HIS A 146 12.71 23.26 -0.10
C HIS A 146 12.38 21.85 -0.62
N LYS A 147 12.53 20.83 0.22
CA LYS A 147 12.32 19.45 -0.22
C LYS A 147 12.14 18.50 0.95
N THR A 148 11.15 17.64 0.82
CA THR A 148 10.90 16.54 1.75
C THR A 148 10.79 15.24 0.96
N THR A 149 11.53 14.23 1.41
CA THR A 149 11.46 12.86 0.89
C THR A 149 11.04 11.92 2.00
N TYR A 150 10.01 11.11 1.75
CA TYR A 150 9.53 10.11 2.70
C TYR A 150 9.10 8.83 1.97
N THR A 151 9.11 7.71 2.69
CA THR A 151 8.50 6.46 2.22
C THR A 151 7.15 6.26 2.87
N TYR A 152 6.25 5.60 2.15
CA TYR A 152 4.93 5.21 2.65
C TYR A 152 4.62 3.80 2.14
N ASN A 153 4.44 2.86 3.06
CA ASN A 153 4.23 1.45 2.73
C ASN A 153 2.79 1.04 3.01
N ILE A 154 2.15 0.40 2.04
CA ILE A 154 0.78 -0.09 2.12
C ILE A 154 0.81 -1.58 1.85
N LEU A 155 -0.11 -2.32 2.47
CA LEU A 155 -0.35 -3.70 2.09
C LEU A 155 -1.83 -3.95 1.93
N PHE A 156 -2.22 -4.27 0.71
CA PHE A 156 -3.59 -4.56 0.35
C PHE A 156 -3.79 -6.08 0.27
N ALA A 157 -4.88 -6.60 0.83
CA ALA A 157 -5.28 -7.99 0.66
C ALA A 157 -6.79 -8.10 0.43
N VAL A 158 -7.20 -8.88 -0.57
CA VAL A 158 -8.59 -9.05 -0.94
C VAL A 158 -8.92 -10.52 -1.21
N ALA A 159 -10.06 -10.95 -0.66
CA ALA A 159 -10.66 -12.25 -0.93
C ALA A 159 -12.17 -12.02 -1.03
N ASN A 160 -12.70 -12.04 -2.26
CA ASN A 160 -14.10 -11.75 -2.54
C ASN A 160 -14.59 -12.62 -3.71
N GLN A 161 -15.81 -12.35 -4.19
CA GLN A 161 -16.39 -13.09 -5.33
C GLN A 161 -15.54 -13.02 -6.60
N GLU A 162 -14.79 -11.93 -6.80
CA GLU A 162 -13.96 -11.69 -7.98
C GLU A 162 -12.66 -12.47 -7.92
N THR A 163 -12.07 -12.62 -6.72
CA THR A 163 -10.88 -13.46 -6.51
C THR A 163 -11.22 -14.95 -6.40
N GLY A 164 -12.49 -15.31 -6.22
CA GLY A 164 -12.96 -16.70 -6.26
C GLY A 164 -12.35 -17.57 -5.16
N SER A 165 -11.48 -18.51 -5.53
CA SER A 165 -10.85 -19.46 -4.58
C SER A 165 -9.47 -19.03 -4.09
N VAL A 166 -9.03 -17.81 -4.42
CA VAL A 166 -7.73 -17.27 -4.00
C VAL A 166 -7.90 -15.97 -3.23
N MET A 167 -6.91 -15.65 -2.41
CA MET A 167 -6.66 -14.32 -1.88
C MET A 167 -5.62 -13.63 -2.75
N ALA A 168 -5.88 -12.40 -3.18
CA ALA A 168 -4.86 -11.55 -3.78
C ALA A 168 -4.27 -10.64 -2.71
N ALA A 169 -2.95 -10.46 -2.71
CA ALA A 169 -2.26 -9.49 -1.87
C ALA A 169 -1.25 -8.67 -2.67
N ALA A 170 -1.10 -7.40 -2.31
CA ALA A 170 -0.18 -6.47 -2.94
C ALA A 170 0.48 -5.58 -1.88
N PRO A 171 1.74 -5.86 -1.49
CA PRO A 171 2.59 -4.84 -0.90
C PRO A 171 2.84 -3.72 -1.90
N ILE A 172 2.80 -2.49 -1.42
CA ILE A 172 3.02 -1.27 -2.20
C ILE A 172 3.97 -0.38 -1.41
N GLY A 173 5.12 -0.06 -1.98
CA GLY A 173 6.04 0.93 -1.46
C GLY A 173 6.01 2.19 -2.32
N LEU A 174 5.74 3.32 -1.68
CA LEU A 174 5.85 4.64 -2.30
C LEU A 174 7.09 5.34 -1.74
N THR A 175 7.98 5.80 -2.62
CA THR A 175 9.02 6.77 -2.25
C THR A 175 8.66 8.11 -2.84
N ILE A 176 8.25 9.04 -1.99
CA ILE A 176 7.65 10.32 -2.38
C ILE A 176 8.64 11.42 -2.08
N THR A 177 8.91 12.27 -3.07
CA THR A 177 9.66 13.51 -2.93
C THR A 177 8.79 14.68 -3.39
N VAL A 178 8.72 15.71 -2.56
CA VAL A 178 7.95 16.94 -2.80
C VAL A 178 8.82 18.16 -2.52
N ASP A 179 8.60 19.24 -3.27
CA ASP A 179 9.41 20.48 -3.26
C ASP A 179 9.05 21.48 -2.15
N VAL A 180 8.57 20.99 -1.01
CA VAL A 180 8.30 21.81 0.17
C VAL A 180 8.87 21.17 1.42
N ASP A 181 9.07 22.00 2.45
CA ASP A 181 9.46 21.57 3.78
C ASP A 181 8.41 20.69 4.45
N LYS A 182 8.84 19.88 5.41
CA LYS A 182 8.01 18.87 6.07
C LYS A 182 6.79 19.46 6.76
N GLU A 183 6.94 20.61 7.42
CA GLU A 183 5.83 21.23 8.14
C GLU A 183 4.67 21.55 7.18
N LYS A 184 4.97 21.99 5.94
CA LYS A 184 3.94 22.13 4.91
C LYS A 184 3.39 20.79 4.44
N VAL A 185 4.25 19.79 4.21
CA VAL A 185 3.83 18.44 3.77
C VAL A 185 2.78 17.84 4.69
N LEU A 186 2.92 18.02 6.00
CA LEU A 186 2.00 17.46 7.00
C LEU A 186 0.53 17.90 6.81
N TRP A 187 0.30 19.05 6.16
CA TRP A 187 -1.01 19.66 5.98
C TRP A 187 -1.47 19.73 4.52
N ILE A 188 -0.76 19.09 3.60
CA ILE A 188 -1.14 19.03 2.19
C ILE A 188 -2.51 18.36 2.02
N THR A 189 -3.33 18.95 1.15
CA THR A 189 -4.62 18.45 0.69
C THR A 189 -4.56 18.07 -0.79
N THR A 190 -5.59 17.38 -1.28
CA THR A 190 -5.70 16.98 -2.70
C THR A 190 -5.78 18.16 -3.68
N LYS A 191 -6.10 19.36 -3.20
CA LYS A 191 -6.25 20.58 -4.01
C LYS A 191 -4.96 21.38 -4.14
N ASP A 192 -3.99 21.14 -3.27
CA ASP A 192 -2.71 21.85 -3.27
C ASP A 192 -1.86 21.45 -4.46
N LYS A 193 -0.98 22.35 -4.88
CA LYS A 193 -0.11 22.19 -6.05
C LYS A 193 1.35 22.21 -5.64
N HIS A 194 2.07 21.17 -6.04
CA HIS A 194 3.50 21.02 -5.76
C HIS A 194 4.17 20.21 -6.87
N ASN A 195 5.51 20.27 -6.91
CA ASN A 195 6.29 19.38 -7.75
C ASN A 195 6.54 18.08 -7.00
N TYR A 196 6.09 16.96 -7.58
CA TYR A 196 6.23 15.64 -7.00
C TYR A 196 7.07 14.73 -7.89
N SER A 197 7.89 13.89 -7.24
CA SER A 197 8.48 12.70 -7.83
C SER A 197 8.14 11.52 -6.93
N VAL A 198 7.50 10.50 -7.48
CA VAL A 198 7.06 9.31 -6.75
C VAL A 198 7.61 8.08 -7.45
N ASN A 199 8.37 7.26 -6.73
CA ASN A 199 8.67 5.90 -7.18
C ASN A 199 7.68 4.93 -6.54
N VAL A 200 6.98 4.17 -7.39
CA VAL A 200 5.94 3.21 -7.00
C VAL A 200 6.48 1.81 -7.26
N LYS A 201 6.54 1.00 -6.20
CA LYS A 201 6.91 -0.40 -6.25
C LYS A 201 5.77 -1.25 -5.72
N SER A 202 5.37 -2.28 -6.44
CA SER A 202 4.37 -3.25 -5.96
C SER A 202 4.49 -4.58 -6.67
N ILE A 203 4.15 -5.66 -5.96
CA ILE A 203 4.06 -7.02 -6.49
C ILE A 203 2.71 -7.57 -6.06
N THR A 204 1.85 -7.92 -7.02
CA THR A 204 0.58 -8.58 -6.74
C THR A 204 0.79 -10.09 -6.79
N VAL A 205 0.44 -10.77 -5.71
CA VAL A 205 0.45 -12.22 -5.61
C VAL A 205 -0.93 -12.77 -5.31
N VAL A 206 -1.15 -14.03 -5.68
CA VAL A 206 -2.32 -14.79 -5.26
C VAL A 206 -1.91 -16.06 -4.53
N GLU A 207 -2.70 -16.43 -3.53
CA GLU A 207 -2.55 -17.66 -2.76
C GLU A 207 -3.92 -18.33 -2.61
N ALA A 208 -3.99 -19.65 -2.69
CA ALA A 208 -5.24 -20.39 -2.46
C ALA A 208 -5.81 -20.09 -1.06
N LEU A 209 -7.13 -19.94 -0.96
CA LEU A 209 -7.78 -19.70 0.34
C LEU A 209 -7.62 -20.92 1.25
N LYS A 210 -7.06 -20.69 2.44
CA LYS A 210 -6.84 -21.73 3.45
C LYS A 210 -8.06 -21.85 4.35
N SER A 211 -8.58 -23.06 4.44
CA SER A 211 -9.74 -23.43 5.27
C SER A 211 -9.41 -23.43 6.76
#